data_AF-A0AAV9X5K6-F1
#
_entry.id   AF-A0AAV9X5K6-F1
#
_cell.length_a   1.000
_cell.length_b   1.000
_cell.length_c   1.000
_cell.angle_alpha   90.00
_cell.angle_beta   90.00
_cell.angle_gamma   90.00
#
_symmetry.space_group_name_H-M   'P 1'
#
loop_
_entity.id
_entity.type
_entity.pdbx_description
1 polymer ?
#
loop_
_entity_poly.entity_id
_entity_poly.type
_entity_poly.pdbx_seq_one_letter_code
_entity_poly.pdbx_strand_id
1 'polypeptide(L)'
;MTSRFKLHREDIPEKLYRVHYPDSTTTYDKEDGFLAAYQIDPKDLAPTPGALLAYVERLRKGSSDFSGRYITTFGSKTHALRWARKLQRDHQYPKDSVQVMTIRPMKYKRTPWVASVAAILGDQGHGLEYSADEYLFFRKIARNLIVATEDI
;
A
#
# COMPACT_ATOMS: atom_id res chain seq x y z
N MET A 1 -12.76 -15.01 11.16
CA MET A 1 -13.06 -14.86 9.72
C MET A 1 -12.14 -13.81 9.08
N THR A 2 -10.82 -14.03 9.08
CA THR A 2 -9.77 -13.08 8.63
C THR A 2 -9.29 -13.30 7.18
N SER A 3 -9.82 -14.30 6.46
CA SER A 3 -9.15 -14.88 5.29
C SER A 3 -9.67 -14.46 3.92
N ARG A 4 -10.85 -13.83 3.80
CA ARG A 4 -11.50 -13.68 2.48
C ARG A 4 -10.71 -12.82 1.48
N PHE A 5 -10.00 -11.80 1.95
CA PHE A 5 -9.26 -10.87 1.07
C PHE A 5 -7.75 -11.01 1.18
N LYS A 6 -7.27 -11.89 2.05
CA LYS A 6 -5.85 -12.19 2.13
C LYS A 6 -5.49 -12.99 0.89
N LEU A 7 -4.58 -12.46 0.08
CA LEU A 7 -4.10 -13.16 -1.10
C LEU A 7 -3.35 -14.44 -0.71
N HIS A 8 -3.49 -15.47 -1.54
CA HIS A 8 -2.61 -16.63 -1.50
C HIS A 8 -1.21 -16.23 -2.00
N ARG A 9 -0.20 -17.03 -1.67
CA ARG A 9 1.21 -16.70 -1.96
C ARG A 9 1.45 -16.54 -3.46
N GLU A 10 0.81 -17.39 -4.24
CA GLU A 10 0.80 -17.46 -5.70
C GLU A 10 0.13 -16.24 -6.36
N ASP A 11 -0.81 -15.59 -5.68
CA ASP A 11 -1.54 -14.43 -6.19
C ASP A 11 -0.85 -13.09 -5.85
N ILE A 12 0.18 -13.11 -5.01
CA ILE A 12 0.93 -11.91 -4.64
C ILE A 12 1.99 -11.63 -5.70
N PRO A 13 2.01 -10.42 -6.30
CA PRO A 13 3.02 -10.07 -7.29
C PRO A 13 4.45 -10.22 -6.77
N GLU A 14 5.37 -10.64 -7.65
CA GLU A 14 6.80 -10.76 -7.30
C GLU A 14 7.37 -9.42 -6.82
N LYS A 15 6.90 -8.32 -7.43
CA LYS A 15 7.29 -6.96 -7.12
C LYS A 15 6.06 -6.08 -6.91
N LEU A 16 6.15 -5.25 -5.89
CA LEU A 16 5.23 -4.16 -5.61
C LEU A 16 6.01 -2.86 -5.45
N TYR A 17 5.35 -1.73 -5.61
CA TYR A 17 5.97 -0.40 -5.57
C TYR A 17 5.26 0.46 -4.54
N ARG A 18 6.01 1.07 -3.62
CA ARG A 18 5.50 2.00 -2.62
C ARG A 18 6.06 3.38 -2.90
N VAL A 19 5.20 4.39 -2.92
CA VAL A 19 5.63 5.78 -3.01
C VAL A 19 5.70 6.37 -1.60
N HIS A 20 6.86 6.87 -1.21
CA HIS A 20 7.12 7.54 0.07
C HIS A 20 7.34 9.04 -0.16
N TYR A 21 6.88 9.86 0.77
CA TYR A 21 6.93 11.33 0.71
C TYR A 21 6.79 11.91 2.14
N PRO A 22 7.13 13.20 2.38
CA PRO A 22 7.25 13.76 3.73
C PRO A 22 5.97 13.68 4.58
N ASP A 23 4.82 13.98 3.97
CA ASP A 23 3.53 13.97 4.69
C ASP A 23 2.80 12.63 4.58
N SER A 24 3.54 11.56 4.31
CA SER A 24 2.94 10.23 4.26
C SER A 24 2.47 9.81 5.64
N THR A 25 1.22 9.40 5.76
CA THR A 25 0.64 8.89 7.01
C THR A 25 1.31 7.60 7.48
N THR A 26 1.92 6.83 6.58
CA THR A 26 2.76 5.68 6.93
C THR A 26 4.15 6.16 7.31
N THR A 27 4.64 5.78 8.48
CA THR A 27 6.03 6.08 8.86
C THR A 27 6.99 5.17 8.10
N TYR A 28 8.14 5.71 7.73
CA TYR A 28 9.24 4.98 7.12
C TYR A 28 10.50 5.19 7.94
N ASP A 29 11.17 4.09 8.23
CA ASP A 29 12.49 4.08 8.85
C ASP A 29 13.43 3.17 8.06
N LYS A 30 14.71 3.55 7.98
CA LYS A 30 15.70 2.84 7.17
C LYS A 30 16.07 1.47 7.73
N GLU A 31 15.91 1.26 9.04
CA GLU A 31 16.17 0.00 9.73
C GLU A 31 14.92 -0.88 9.79
N ASP A 32 13.75 -0.28 10.00
CA ASP A 32 12.50 -0.98 10.26
C ASP A 32 11.59 -1.18 9.03
N GLY A 33 11.70 -0.31 8.02
CA GLY A 33 10.85 -0.28 6.85
C GLY A 33 9.61 0.59 7.07
N PHE A 34 8.46 0.18 6.53
CA PHE A 34 7.21 0.94 6.66
C PHE A 34 6.32 0.41 7.77
N LEU A 35 5.69 1.34 8.46
CA LEU A 35 4.68 1.06 9.48
C LEU A 35 3.43 1.90 9.22
N ALA A 36 2.27 1.25 9.34
CA ALA A 36 0.99 1.92 9.22
C ALA A 36 0.76 2.80 10.47
N ALA A 37 0.22 4.01 10.31
CA ALA A 37 0.03 4.99 11.38
C ALA A 37 -0.77 4.45 12.59
N TYR A 38 -1.79 3.64 12.33
CA TYR A 38 -2.63 3.00 13.33
C TYR A 38 -2.19 1.56 13.55
N GLN A 39 -1.50 1.35 14.67
CA GLN A 39 -1.19 0.03 15.18
C GLN A 39 -2.38 -0.50 16.00
N ILE A 40 -3.35 -1.12 15.34
CA ILE A 40 -4.41 -1.85 16.04
C ILE A 40 -3.83 -3.19 16.51
N ASP A 41 -4.18 -3.63 17.72
CA ASP A 41 -3.86 -4.99 18.17
C ASP A 41 -4.47 -5.98 17.15
N PRO A 42 -3.70 -6.94 16.61
CA PRO A 42 -4.21 -7.97 15.70
C PRO A 42 -5.48 -8.69 16.18
N LYS A 43 -5.73 -8.71 17.50
CA LYS A 43 -6.92 -9.28 18.12
C LYS A 43 -8.16 -8.39 18.00
N ASP A 44 -7.99 -7.07 17.92
CA ASP A 44 -9.08 -6.11 18.06
C ASP A 44 -9.77 -5.75 16.76
N LEU A 45 -9.13 -5.94 15.60
CA LEU A 45 -9.76 -5.89 14.28
C LEU A 45 -8.92 -6.69 13.29
N ALA A 46 -9.18 -7.99 13.24
CA ALA A 46 -9.12 -8.72 11.99
C ALA A 46 -9.64 -7.82 10.84
N PRO A 47 -8.91 -7.64 9.71
CA PRO A 47 -9.42 -6.87 8.58
C PRO A 47 -10.74 -7.49 8.10
N THR A 48 -11.85 -6.90 8.52
CA THR A 48 -13.18 -7.36 8.14
C THR A 48 -13.48 -6.88 6.73
N PRO A 49 -14.30 -7.62 5.96
CA PRO A 49 -14.78 -7.18 4.66
C PRO A 49 -15.27 -5.72 4.64
N GLY A 50 -16.12 -5.34 5.60
CA GLY A 50 -16.67 -3.99 5.68
C GLY A 50 -15.62 -2.92 6.00
N ALA A 51 -14.63 -3.22 6.84
CA ALA A 51 -13.56 -2.27 7.16
C ALA A 51 -12.61 -2.04 5.98
N LEU A 52 -12.33 -3.08 5.18
CA LEU A 52 -11.54 -2.98 3.95
C LEU A 52 -12.30 -2.18 2.88
N LEU A 53 -13.58 -2.48 2.67
CA LEU A 53 -14.39 -1.76 1.69
C LEU A 53 -14.50 -0.27 2.04
N ALA A 54 -14.83 0.05 3.30
CA ALA A 54 -14.91 1.43 3.77
C ALA A 54 -13.57 2.18 3.64
N TYR A 55 -12.45 1.48 3.83
CA TYR A 55 -11.12 2.05 3.61
C TYR A 55 -10.89 2.40 2.14
N VAL A 56 -11.16 1.47 1.23
CA VAL A 56 -10.99 1.69 -0.22
C VAL A 56 -11.94 2.78 -0.72
N GLU A 57 -13.20 2.80 -0.29
CA GLU A 57 -14.16 3.85 -0.66
C GLU A 57 -13.73 5.25 -0.18
N ARG A 58 -13.05 5.34 0.96
CA ARG A 58 -12.52 6.61 1.48
C ARG A 58 -11.25 7.05 0.78
N LEU A 59 -10.35 6.12 0.46
CA LEU A 59 -9.20 6.39 -0.42
C LEU A 59 -9.68 7.01 -1.75
N ARG A 60 -10.77 6.47 -2.33
CA ARG A 60 -11.39 7.02 -3.55
C ARG A 60 -11.88 8.46 -3.39
N LYS A 61 -12.31 8.87 -2.19
CA LYS A 61 -12.82 10.23 -1.90
C LYS A 61 -11.70 11.24 -1.61
N GLY A 62 -10.42 10.84 -1.72
CA GLY A 62 -9.28 11.72 -1.47
C GLY A 62 -9.13 12.12 0.00
N SER A 63 -9.78 11.40 0.93
CA SER A 63 -9.69 11.70 2.34
C SER A 63 -8.35 11.22 2.90
N SER A 64 -7.47 12.16 3.24
CA SER A 64 -6.17 11.94 3.90
C SER A 64 -6.32 11.36 5.31
N ASP A 65 -7.47 11.56 5.96
CA ASP A 65 -7.65 11.46 7.42
C ASP A 65 -7.89 10.05 8.00
N PHE A 66 -7.96 8.98 7.20
CA PHE A 66 -8.20 7.64 7.75
C PHE A 66 -7.27 6.53 7.24
N SER A 67 -6.12 6.92 6.70
CA SER A 67 -5.25 6.00 5.95
C SER A 67 -4.29 5.15 6.80
N GLY A 68 -4.26 5.31 8.13
CA GLY A 68 -3.19 4.71 8.93
C GLY A 68 -3.24 3.19 9.17
N ARG A 69 -4.25 2.45 8.72
CA ARG A 69 -4.34 0.99 9.01
C ARG A 69 -3.61 0.11 7.99
N TYR A 70 -3.45 0.60 6.77
CA TYR A 70 -2.88 -0.16 5.66
C TYR A 70 -1.80 0.67 4.95
N ILE A 71 -0.85 -0.03 4.34
CA ILE A 71 0.20 0.58 3.54
C ILE A 71 -0.12 0.27 2.07
N THR A 72 -0.46 1.29 1.30
CA THR A 72 -0.83 1.17 -0.11
C THR A 72 0.41 1.01 -0.99
N THR A 73 0.36 0.03 -1.88
CA THR A 73 1.39 -0.31 -2.86
C THR A 73 0.77 -0.54 -4.23
N PHE A 74 1.57 -0.44 -5.28
CA PHE A 74 1.18 -0.58 -6.68
C PHE A 74 1.85 -1.81 -7.31
N GLY A 75 1.15 -2.50 -8.20
CA GLY A 75 1.68 -3.59 -9.03
C GLY A 75 2.45 -3.05 -10.24
N SER A 76 2.12 -1.85 -10.73
CA SER A 76 2.80 -1.21 -11.85
C SER A 76 3.80 -0.14 -11.38
N LYS A 77 5.07 -0.30 -11.79
CA LYS A 77 6.10 0.72 -11.58
C LYS A 77 5.72 2.04 -12.26
N THR A 78 5.20 1.95 -13.48
CA THR A 78 4.79 3.11 -14.28
C THR A 78 3.68 3.88 -13.59
N HIS A 79 2.71 3.19 -12.98
CA HIS A 79 1.66 3.84 -12.20
C HIS A 79 2.25 4.54 -10.97
N ALA A 80 3.07 3.85 -10.18
CA ALA A 80 3.73 4.44 -9.00
C ALA A 80 4.55 5.69 -9.36
N LEU A 81 5.34 5.66 -10.44
CA LEU A 81 6.12 6.81 -10.90
C LEU A 81 5.24 7.99 -11.36
N ARG A 82 4.15 7.71 -12.08
CA ARG A 82 3.20 8.76 -12.49
C ARG A 82 2.56 9.43 -11.28
N TRP A 83 2.14 8.63 -10.30
CA TRP A 83 1.58 9.13 -9.05
C TRP A 83 2.59 9.95 -8.26
N ALA A 84 3.81 9.45 -8.09
CA ALA A 84 4.90 10.14 -7.38
C ALA A 84 5.22 11.51 -8.00
N ARG A 85 5.36 11.58 -9.34
CA ARG A 85 5.59 12.85 -10.05
C ARG A 85 4.43 13.83 -9.94
N LYS A 86 3.19 13.33 -9.96
CA LYS A 86 2.01 14.17 -9.75
C LYS A 86 2.00 14.74 -8.34
N LEU A 87 2.20 13.88 -7.35
CA LEU A 87 2.24 14.25 -5.93
C LEU A 87 3.36 15.26 -5.63
N GLN A 88 4.56 15.07 -6.17
CA GLN A 88 5.66 16.03 -6.03
C GLN A 88 5.30 17.42 -6.57
N ARG A 89 4.68 17.48 -7.77
CA ARG A 89 4.26 18.76 -8.37
C ARG A 89 3.15 19.43 -7.58
N ASP A 90 2.09 18.69 -7.22
CA ASP A 90 0.90 19.26 -6.60
C ASP A 90 1.18 19.81 -5.20
N HIS A 91 2.07 19.17 -4.46
CA HIS A 91 2.45 19.56 -3.10
C HIS A 91 3.73 20.40 -3.05
N GLN A 92 4.34 20.69 -4.19
CA GLN A 92 5.61 21.44 -4.30
C GLN A 92 6.71 20.86 -3.38
N TYR A 93 6.76 19.53 -3.29
CA TYR A 93 7.77 18.86 -2.49
C TYR A 93 9.17 19.12 -3.05
N PRO A 94 10.19 19.24 -2.19
CA PRO A 94 11.57 19.33 -2.64
C PRO A 94 11.96 18.21 -3.61
N LYS A 95 13.00 18.46 -4.40
CA LYS A 95 13.63 17.42 -5.19
C LYS A 95 14.15 16.31 -4.26
N ASP A 96 14.02 15.06 -4.68
CA ASP A 96 14.50 13.87 -3.95
C ASP A 96 13.77 13.58 -2.62
N SER A 97 12.74 14.35 -2.24
CA SER A 97 11.92 14.06 -1.05
C SER A 97 10.77 13.09 -1.32
N VAL A 98 10.50 12.80 -2.60
CA VAL A 98 9.53 11.77 -3.01
C VAL A 98 10.31 10.60 -3.59
N GLN A 99 10.00 9.39 -3.13
CA GLN A 99 10.74 8.19 -3.49
C GLN A 99 9.79 7.08 -3.93
N VAL A 100 10.20 6.30 -4.92
CA VAL A 100 9.54 5.05 -5.30
C VAL A 100 10.39 3.87 -4.85
N MET A 101 9.85 3.07 -3.93
CA MET A 101 10.51 1.92 -3.35
C MET A 101 9.99 0.62 -3.97
N THR A 102 10.90 -0.27 -4.36
CA THR A 102 10.57 -1.61 -4.85
C THR A 102 10.54 -2.61 -3.69
N ILE A 103 9.44 -3.32 -3.58
CA ILE A 103 9.17 -4.32 -2.54
C ILE A 103 9.11 -5.69 -3.19
N ARG A 104 9.75 -6.70 -2.58
CA ARG A 104 9.64 -8.11 -2.94
C ARG A 104 8.91 -8.88 -1.82
N PRO A 105 7.57 -8.98 -1.88
CA PRO A 105 6.77 -9.51 -0.76
C PRO A 105 7.08 -10.99 -0.48
N MET A 106 7.44 -11.73 -1.53
CA MET A 106 7.64 -13.17 -1.48
C MET A 106 9.11 -13.59 -1.31
N LYS A 107 10.01 -12.62 -1.03
CA LYS A 107 11.46 -12.84 -0.86
C LYS A 107 11.77 -13.89 0.22
N TYR A 108 10.94 -13.99 1.26
CA TYR A 108 11.11 -14.95 2.35
C TYR A 108 9.91 -15.90 2.50
N LYS A 109 10.08 -16.97 3.29
CA LYS A 109 9.04 -17.99 3.50
C LYS A 109 7.78 -17.43 4.18
N ARG A 110 7.94 -16.42 5.05
CA ARG A 110 6.80 -15.80 5.74
C ARG A 110 6.05 -14.86 4.79
N THR A 111 4.86 -15.26 4.38
CA THR A 111 3.98 -14.46 3.53
C THR A 111 3.40 -13.28 4.35
N PRO A 112 3.60 -12.03 3.93
CA PRO A 112 2.95 -10.88 4.55
C PRO A 112 1.43 -10.96 4.37
N TRP A 113 0.66 -10.24 5.19
CA TRP A 113 -0.78 -10.09 4.95
C TRP A 113 -0.97 -8.97 3.93
N VAL A 114 -1.39 -9.36 2.72
CA VAL A 114 -1.60 -8.47 1.57
C VAL A 114 -2.99 -8.73 1.01
N ALA A 115 -3.70 -7.68 0.63
CA ALA A 115 -4.98 -7.74 -0.06
C ALA A 115 -4.94 -6.93 -1.37
N SER A 116 -5.64 -7.39 -2.40
CA SER A 116 -5.85 -6.63 -3.64
C SER A 116 -7.04 -5.69 -3.48
N VAL A 117 -6.87 -4.42 -3.86
CA VAL A 117 -7.96 -3.43 -3.87
C VAL A 117 -9.05 -3.84 -4.87
N ALA A 118 -8.68 -4.34 -6.04
CA ALA A 118 -9.61 -4.87 -7.02
C ALA A 118 -10.46 -6.02 -6.45
N ALA A 119 -9.83 -6.96 -5.75
CA ALA A 119 -10.55 -8.07 -5.12
C ALA A 119 -11.49 -7.61 -3.98
N ILE A 120 -11.14 -6.54 -3.26
CA ILE A 120 -12.00 -5.95 -2.23
C ILE A 120 -13.23 -5.29 -2.86
N LEU A 121 -13.06 -4.60 -3.99
CA LEU A 121 -14.15 -3.90 -4.67
C LEU A 121 -15.06 -4.83 -5.47
N GLY A 122 -14.53 -5.94 -5.99
CA GLY A 122 -15.27 -6.84 -6.88
C GLY A 122 -15.92 -6.08 -8.03
N ASP A 123 -17.18 -6.42 -8.35
CA ASP A 123 -17.95 -5.80 -9.44
C ASP A 123 -18.23 -4.30 -9.22
N GLN A 124 -18.11 -3.79 -7.99
CA GLN A 124 -18.23 -2.35 -7.71
C GLN A 124 -16.99 -1.54 -8.13
N GLY A 125 -15.92 -2.22 -8.56
CA GLY A 125 -14.68 -1.62 -9.06
C GLY A 125 -14.68 -1.31 -10.56
N HIS A 126 -15.69 -1.73 -11.33
CA HIS A 126 -15.76 -1.48 -12.76
C HIS A 126 -15.78 0.04 -13.06
N GLY A 127 -14.77 0.52 -13.81
CA GLY A 127 -14.63 1.93 -14.22
C GLY A 127 -13.57 2.73 -13.46
N LEU A 128 -12.83 2.13 -12.53
CA LEU A 128 -11.72 2.79 -11.84
C LEU A 128 -10.39 2.34 -12.43
N GLU A 129 -9.81 3.18 -13.28
CA GLU A 129 -8.57 2.89 -14.01
C GLU A 129 -7.37 2.58 -13.07
N TYR A 130 -7.44 3.02 -11.81
CA TYR A 130 -6.32 2.98 -10.86
C TYR A 130 -6.42 1.89 -9.77
N SER A 131 -7.57 1.23 -9.59
CA SER A 131 -7.74 0.24 -8.50
C SER A 131 -7.26 -1.17 -8.84
N ALA A 132 -6.98 -1.45 -10.12
CA ALA A 132 -6.66 -2.78 -10.61
C ALA A 132 -5.30 -3.30 -10.13
N ASP A 133 -4.32 -2.41 -9.97
CA ASP A 133 -2.96 -2.76 -9.55
C ASP A 133 -2.62 -2.30 -8.13
N GLU A 134 -3.60 -1.89 -7.33
CA GLU A 134 -3.36 -1.48 -5.95
C GLU A 134 -3.44 -2.66 -4.97
N TYR A 135 -2.50 -2.69 -4.03
CA TYR A 135 -2.38 -3.71 -3.00
C TYR A 135 -2.16 -3.08 -1.63
N LEU A 136 -2.78 -3.67 -0.60
CA LEU A 136 -2.74 -3.18 0.77
C LEU A 136 -1.96 -4.15 1.66
N PHE A 137 -0.84 -3.69 2.20
CA PHE A 137 -0.17 -4.38 3.30
C PHE A 137 -0.83 -4.03 4.62
N PHE A 138 -1.05 -5.04 5.46
CA PHE A 138 -1.49 -4.80 6.82
C PHE A 138 -0.31 -4.51 7.74
N ARG A 139 -0.40 -3.39 8.48
CA ARG A 139 0.50 -2.98 9.56
C ARG A 139 1.96 -2.67 9.19
N LYS A 140 2.71 -3.60 8.60
CA LYS A 140 4.18 -3.44 8.41
C LYS A 140 4.64 -3.98 7.06
N ILE A 141 5.54 -3.24 6.41
CA ILE A 141 6.43 -3.74 5.35
C ILE A 141 7.84 -3.71 5.92
N ALA A 142 8.37 -4.88 6.27
CA ALA A 142 9.70 -4.96 6.87
C ALA A 142 10.78 -4.50 5.89
N ARG A 143 11.80 -3.81 6.42
CA ARG A 143 12.94 -3.29 5.65
C ARG A 143 13.58 -4.29 4.70
N ASN A 144 13.68 -5.54 5.11
CA ASN A 144 14.31 -6.62 4.34
C ASN A 144 13.53 -7.01 3.06
N LEU A 145 12.26 -6.60 2.94
CA LEU A 145 11.43 -6.74 1.75
C LEU A 145 11.64 -5.59 0.75
N ILE A 146 12.21 -4.46 1.18
CA ILE A 146 12.53 -3.31 0.33
C ILE A 146 13.89 -3.54 -0.33
N VAL A 147 13.91 -3.63 -1.67
CA VAL A 147 15.08 -4.06 -2.44
C VAL A 147 15.68 -2.99 -3.33
N ALA A 148 14.97 -1.89 -3.60
CA ALA A 148 15.49 -0.74 -4.32
C ALA A 148 14.70 0.52 -3.96
N THR A 149 15.33 1.68 -4.12
CA THR A 149 14.73 3.01 -3.94
C THR A 149 15.15 3.88 -5.12
N GLU A 150 14.22 4.66 -5.65
CA GLU A 150 14.43 5.62 -6.74
C GLU A 150 13.88 6.98 -6.30
N ASP A 151 14.73 8.00 -6.30
CA ASP A 151 14.36 9.38 -6.00
C ASP A 151 13.67 10.01 -7.23
N ILE A 152 12.70 10.89 -6.99
CA ILE A 152 11.85 11.52 -8.02
C ILE A 152 12.18 12.99 -8.22
#